data_AF-A0A956MHT7-F1
#
_entry.id   AF-A0A956MHT7-F1
#
_cell.length_a   1.000
_cell.length_b   1.000
_cell.length_c   1.000
_cell.angle_alpha   90.00
_cell.angle_beta   90.00
_cell.angle_gamma   90.00
#
_symmetry.space_group_name_H-M   'P 1'
#
loop_
_entity.id
_entity.type
_entity.pdbx_description
1 polymer ?
#
loop_
_entity_poly.entity_id
_entity_poly.type
_entity_poly.pdbx_seq_one_letter_code
_entity_poly.pdbx_strand_id
1 'polypeptide(L)' 'RVRRIAREAGIPLQIGLTQGGTDGTTFTFQGAPNAGLSWPGRYSHAPGEVLDLRDLARLRDLIAAVARAEEG' A
#
# COMPACT_ATOMS: atom_id res chain seq x y z
N ARG A 1 1.20 -8.94 -8.17
CA ARG A 1 2.45 -8.17 -8.40
C ARG A 1 3.10 -7.69 -7.11
N VAL A 2 2.48 -6.76 -6.36
CA VAL A 2 3.09 -6.13 -5.15
C VAL A 2 3.60 -7.14 -4.10
N ARG A 3 2.80 -8.15 -3.73
CA ARG A 3 3.23 -9.18 -2.76
C ARG A 3 4.52 -9.91 -3.16
N ARG A 4 4.72 -10.15 -4.47
CA ARG A 4 5.94 -10.79 -4.98
C ARG A 4 7.14 -9.86 -4.81
N ILE A 5 7.00 -8.60 -5.23
CA ILE A 5 8.04 -7.57 -5.14
C ILE A 5 8.44 -7.35 -3.67
N ALA A 6 7.47 -7.22 -2.76
CA ALA A 6 7.74 -7.05 -1.33
C ALA A 6 8.57 -8.21 -0.76
N ARG A 7 8.22 -9.46 -1.11
CA ARG A 7 8.95 -10.66 -0.69
C ARG A 7 10.37 -10.70 -1.24
N GLU A 8 10.55 -10.39 -2.52
CA GLU A 8 11.87 -10.35 -3.18
C GLU A 8 12.77 -9.25 -2.58
N ALA A 9 12.18 -8.12 -2.19
CA ALA A 9 12.89 -7.00 -1.55
C ALA A 9 13.06 -7.16 -0.02
N GLY A 10 12.55 -8.24 0.59
CA GLY A 10 12.61 -8.45 2.04
C GLY A 10 11.79 -7.43 2.86
N ILE A 11 10.77 -6.82 2.27
CA ILE A 11 9.91 -5.81 2.92
C ILE A 11 8.70 -6.50 3.56
N PRO A 12 8.50 -6.37 4.89
CA PRO A 12 7.30 -6.88 5.55
C PRO A 12 6.04 -6.26 4.95
N LEU A 13 5.04 -7.10 4.64
CA LEU A 13 3.79 -6.68 4.05
C LEU A 13 2.62 -7.31 4.81
N GLN A 14 1.61 -6.50 5.13
CA GLN A 14 0.33 -6.95 5.66
C GLN A 14 -0.77 -6.77 4.61
N ILE A 15 -1.73 -7.68 4.57
CA ILE A 15 -2.96 -7.47 3.83
C ILE A 15 -3.89 -6.62 4.70
N GLY A 16 -4.19 -5.41 4.25
CA GLY A 16 -5.13 -4.51 4.93
C GLY A 16 -6.51 -5.15 5.05
N LEU A 17 -7.06 -5.17 6.26
CA LEU A 17 -8.44 -5.58 6.52
C LEU A 17 -9.40 -4.38 6.46
N THR A 18 -8.85 -3.17 6.49
CA THR A 18 -9.57 -1.93 6.27
C THR A 18 -9.94 -1.86 4.79
N GLN A 19 -11.12 -2.39 4.46
CA GLN A 19 -11.77 -2.20 3.16
C GLN A 19 -12.18 -0.72 3.06
N GLY A 20 -11.22 0.18 2.86
CA GLY A 20 -11.51 1.57 2.53
C GLY A 20 -12.40 1.57 1.30
N GLY A 21 -13.63 2.08 1.42
CA GLY A 21 -14.67 1.87 0.41
C GLY A 21 -14.32 2.42 -0.98
N THR A 22 -13.39 3.39 -1.05
CA THR A 22 -13.08 4.15 -2.26
C THR A 22 -11.65 4.01 -2.77
N ASP A 23 -10.67 3.70 -1.92
CA ASP A 23 -9.26 3.86 -2.29
C ASP A 23 -8.67 2.57 -2.89
N GLY A 24 -8.32 2.62 -4.17
CA GLY A 24 -7.82 1.44 -4.88
C GLY A 24 -8.90 0.38 -5.14
N THR A 25 -10.17 0.72 -4.94
CA THR A 25 -11.32 -0.07 -5.38
C THR A 25 -11.47 0.05 -6.90
N THR A 26 -11.80 -1.05 -7.58
CA THR A 26 -12.08 -1.00 -9.02
C THR A 26 -13.37 -0.22 -9.28
N PHE A 27 -13.25 1.06 -9.66
CA PHE A 27 -14.39 1.92 -10.03
C PHE A 27 -14.79 1.83 -11.50
N THR A 28 -13.86 1.44 -12.39
CA THR A 28 -14.08 1.41 -13.85
C THR A 28 -13.58 0.11 -14.46
N PHE A 29 -14.28 -0.38 -15.50
CA PHE A 29 -13.87 -1.54 -16.28
C PHE A 29 -12.65 -1.27 -17.19
N GLN A 30 -12.27 -0.01 -17.36
CA GLN A 30 -11.23 0.46 -18.28
C GLN A 30 -10.32 1.45 -17.55
N GLY A 31 -9.01 1.36 -17.79
CA GLY A 31 -8.00 2.24 -17.21
C GLY A 31 -6.69 1.52 -16.88
N ALA A 32 -5.70 2.29 -16.41
CA ALA A 32 -4.45 1.73 -15.93
C ALA A 32 -4.69 0.86 -14.67
N PRO A 33 -3.87 -0.19 -14.45
CA PRO A 33 -3.93 -0.96 -13.22
C PRO A 33 -3.81 -0.04 -11.99
N ASN A 34 -4.76 -0.17 -11.07
CA ASN A 34 -4.74 0.52 -9.78
C ASN A 34 -4.54 -0.50 -8.65
N ALA A 35 -3.78 -0.13 -7.64
CA ALA A 35 -3.57 -0.96 -6.46
C ALA A 35 -3.38 -0.07 -5.23
N GLY A 36 -4.26 -0.24 -4.23
CA GLY A 36 -4.14 0.46 -2.96
C GLY A 36 -2.90 0.00 -2.19
N LEU A 37 -2.06 0.95 -1.78
CA LEU A 37 -0.93 0.77 -0.87
C LEU A 37 -1.08 1.76 0.29
N SER A 38 -0.88 1.30 1.52
CA SER A 38 -1.06 2.14 2.70
C SER A 38 -0.20 1.64 3.88
N TRP A 39 -0.29 2.35 4.99
CA TRP A 39 0.30 2.01 6.29
C TRP A 39 -0.82 1.76 7.31
N PRO A 40 -0.58 0.93 8.34
CA PRO A 40 -1.52 0.79 9.45
C PRO A 40 -1.57 2.09 10.27
N GLY A 41 -2.73 2.73 10.26
CA GLY A 41 -3.06 3.89 11.10
C GLY A 41 -4.18 3.57 12.10
N ARG A 42 -4.29 4.39 13.15
CA ARG A 42 -5.42 4.39 14.08
C ARG A 42 -6.11 5.75 14.06
N TYR A 43 -7.43 5.73 14.29
CA TYR A 43 -8.27 6.92 14.35
C TYR A 43 -8.36 7.69 13.03
N SER A 44 -8.34 6.98 11.89
CA SER A 44 -8.58 7.60 10.58
C SER A 44 -9.88 8.43 10.61
N HIS A 45 -9.85 9.65 10.08
CA HIS A 45 -10.92 10.66 10.12
C HIS A 45 -11.14 11.36 11.49
N ALA A 46 -10.31 11.09 12.50
CA ALA A 46 -10.33 11.86 13.74
C ALA A 46 -9.49 13.15 13.62
N PRO A 47 -9.71 14.18 14.47
CA PRO A 47 -8.87 15.37 14.50
C PRO A 47 -7.38 15.09 14.79
N GLY A 48 -7.07 13.95 15.40
CA GLY A 48 -5.72 13.46 15.60
C GLY A 48 -5.63 11.99 15.21
N GLU A 49 -4.65 11.68 14.35
CA GLU A 49 -4.38 10.33 13.86
C GLU A 49 -3.01 9.83 14.37
N VAL A 50 -2.85 8.51 14.45
CA VAL A 50 -1.63 7.89 14.96
C VAL A 50 -1.17 6.77 14.03
N LEU A 51 0.13 6.73 13.75
CA LEU A 51 0.81 5.68 12.99
C LEU A 51 2.19 5.41 13.59
N ASP A 52 2.81 4.28 13.22
CA ASP A 52 4.22 4.02 13.52
C ASP A 52 5.14 4.53 12.40
N LEU A 53 6.16 5.32 12.74
CA LEU A 53 7.10 5.88 11.76
C LEU A 53 7.85 4.80 10.97
N ARG A 54 8.01 3.60 11.54
CA ARG A 54 8.61 2.46 10.85
C ARG A 54 7.75 2.01 9.68
N ASP A 55 6.43 2.04 9.83
CA ASP A 55 5.51 1.63 8.77
C ASP A 55 5.50 2.64 7.62
N LEU A 56 5.59 3.94 7.92
CA LEU A 56 5.77 4.98 6.91
C LEU A 56 7.06 4.78 6.12
N ALA A 57 8.17 4.48 6.82
CA ALA A 57 9.45 4.20 6.17
C ALA A 57 9.38 2.94 5.28
N ARG A 58 8.73 1.87 5.75
CA ARG A 58 8.55 0.64 4.95
C ARG A 58 7.64 0.85 3.75
N LEU A 59 6.61 1.68 3.86
CA LEU A 59 5.76 2.01 2.72
C LEU A 59 6.53 2.76 1.63
N ARG A 60 7.35 3.74 2.00
CA ARG A 60 8.26 4.42 1.06
C ARG A 60 9.13 3.40 0.32
N ASP A 61 9.74 2.47 1.06
CA ASP A 61 10.62 1.44 0.49
C ASP A 61 9.83 0.51 -0.47
N LEU A 62 8.58 0.17 -0.12
CA LEU A 62 7.70 -0.63 -0.98
C LEU A 62 7.32 0.10 -2.28
N ILE A 63 6.93 1.37 -2.19
CA ILE A 63 6.61 2.20 -3.38
C ILE A 63 7.83 2.29 -4.30
N ALA A 64 9.00 2.55 -3.72
CA ALA A 64 10.27 2.60 -4.43
C ALA A 64 10.60 1.29 -5.15
N ALA A 65 10.35 0.13 -4.52
CA ALA A 65 10.55 -1.18 -5.13
C ALA A 65 9.54 -1.45 -6.26
N VAL A 66 8.27 -1.12 -6.04
CA VAL A 66 7.20 -1.31 -7.04
C VAL A 66 7.44 -0.48 -8.31
N ALA A 67 7.94 0.74 -8.16
CA ALA A 67 8.24 1.66 -9.26
C ALA A 67 9.47 1.25 -10.08
N ARG A 68 10.45 0.56 -9.46
CA ARG A 68 11.68 0.08 -10.13
C ARG A 68 11.55 -1.32 -10.70
N ALA A 69 10.57 -2.09 -10.23
CA ALA A 69 10.35 -3.43 -10.75
C ALA A 69 9.92 -3.35 -12.22
N GLU A 70 10.65 -4.01 -13.10
CA GLU A 70 10.26 -4.16 -14.50
C GLU A 70 8.94 -4.95 -14.61
N GLU A 71 8.25 -4.77 -15.73
CA GLU A 71 7.11 -5.61 -16.07
C GLU A 71 7.65 -6.99 -16.48
N GLY A 72 7.42 -7.98 -15.60
CA GLY A 72 7.61 -9.39 -15.89
C GLY A 72 6.26 -10.09 -15.97
#